data_AF-A0A1B9MBN7-F1
#
_entry.id   AF-A0A1B9MBN7-F1
#
_cell.length_a   1.000
_cell.length_b   1.000
_cell.length_c   1.000
_cell.angle_alpha   90.00
_cell.angle_beta   90.00
_cell.angle_gamma   90.00
#
_symmetry.space_group_name_H-M   'P 1'
#
loop_
_entity.id
_entity.type
_entity.pdbx_description
1 polymer ?
#
loop_
_entity_poly.entity_id
_entity_poly.type
_entity_poly.pdbx_seq_one_letter_code
_entity_poly.pdbx_strand_id
1 'polypeptide(L)'
;MAIVSSSHAILTATTTNVIIGNAPEVIALSSADKQGFTVNGVFYSEANGNIKTGEIKEFDGNLTFNDFVISRYDSKNLDKVKNYRDIDGDNADPSVPFKLETTYYWWYDNTGKRIEGDDKKKIMGCGSGYAMPLKLIIKTNVKAYSAYGIPKESKSITLTKTYQIAARTQICYAKPYSLEKKPEHQWDGVDDIGRYFWNDPNYAQRNSAGGGYTQDYVPNYGFKAKPTVSSSTFPTTGFPGAKFQLVMTGAQSDYKYSIVNDNGGQVAIDTTKGYVILNKKPAGPITVRATLLRDTQVKIDYTFDPRSIWAIPQGNFGGSFEEAKIRCGGEQNMLTRLQMSNSPRSELVGNEASFENAGDDFLSNAYTRSIGQSLFAEWGWSDQVTYPDSGWLFGVHYWTKDKFNGSPTSSSHYVVHSHDGWIGWRLPAGGVSVACKE
;
A
#
# COMPACT_ATOMS: atom_id res chain seq x y z
N MET A 1 -57.40 45.08 82.66
CA MET A 1 -57.58 44.63 81.27
C MET A 1 -56.22 44.20 80.75
N ALA A 2 -55.97 42.90 80.63
CA ALA A 2 -54.73 42.36 80.07
C ALA A 2 -55.01 41.94 78.62
N ILE A 3 -54.20 42.41 77.68
CA ILE A 3 -54.16 41.89 76.32
C ILE A 3 -52.79 41.24 76.16
N VAL A 4 -52.78 39.90 76.14
CA VAL A 4 -51.60 39.11 75.80
C VAL A 4 -51.75 38.74 74.32
N SER A 5 -50.88 39.25 73.46
CA SER A 5 -50.77 38.79 72.08
C SER A 5 -49.90 37.53 72.05
N SER A 6 -50.44 36.41 71.58
CA SER A 6 -49.67 35.20 71.29
C SER A 6 -49.23 35.20 69.82
N SER A 7 -47.94 35.48 69.57
CA SER A 7 -47.34 35.18 68.27
C SER A 7 -47.04 33.68 68.20
N HIS A 8 -47.69 32.98 67.27
CA HIS A 8 -47.34 31.60 66.96
C HIS A 8 -46.23 31.60 65.91
N ALA A 9 -45.03 31.22 66.30
CA ALA A 9 -43.96 30.89 65.36
C ALA A 9 -44.17 29.46 64.86
N ILE A 10 -44.44 29.30 63.56
CA ILE A 10 -44.46 28.00 62.90
C ILE A 10 -43.01 27.64 62.56
N LEU A 11 -42.44 26.70 63.32
CA LEU A 11 -41.16 26.05 62.99
C LEU A 11 -41.46 24.84 62.11
N THR A 12 -41.25 24.95 60.80
CA THR A 12 -41.15 23.80 59.91
C THR A 12 -39.77 23.17 60.09
N ALA A 13 -39.69 22.08 60.85
CA ALA A 13 -38.49 21.25 60.92
C ALA A 13 -38.39 20.42 59.62
N THR A 14 -37.49 20.80 58.72
CA THR A 14 -37.05 19.94 57.62
C THR A 14 -36.00 18.97 58.14
N THR A 15 -36.35 17.70 58.28
CA THR A 15 -35.39 16.62 58.53
C THR A 15 -34.67 16.29 57.22
N THR A 16 -33.37 16.56 57.16
CA THR A 16 -32.52 16.12 56.03
C THR A 16 -32.08 14.69 56.29
N ASN A 17 -32.59 13.73 55.50
CA ASN A 17 -32.12 12.35 55.56
C ASN A 17 -30.77 12.24 54.86
N VAL A 18 -29.70 12.10 55.64
CA VAL A 18 -28.31 11.99 55.15
C VAL A 18 -27.67 10.76 55.79
N ILE A 19 -26.95 9.97 54.98
CA ILE A 19 -26.17 8.82 55.46
C ILE A 19 -24.70 9.23 55.44
N ILE A 20 -24.05 9.32 56.59
CA ILE A 20 -22.60 9.57 56.66
C ILE A 20 -21.90 8.23 56.65
N GLY A 21 -21.08 7.97 55.63
CA GLY A 21 -20.49 6.66 55.40
C GLY A 21 -19.37 6.68 54.35
N ASN A 22 -19.27 5.59 53.62
CA ASN A 22 -18.35 5.39 52.52
C ASN A 22 -18.87 6.07 51.25
N ALA A 23 -17.95 6.35 50.33
CA ALA A 23 -18.35 6.84 49.01
C ALA A 23 -18.97 5.69 48.20
N PRO A 24 -19.92 5.99 47.29
CA PRO A 24 -20.43 4.98 46.37
C PRO A 24 -19.32 4.50 45.43
N GLU A 25 -19.54 3.36 44.78
CA GLU A 25 -18.61 2.71 43.85
C GLU A 25 -19.28 2.39 42.51
N VAL A 26 -18.50 2.51 41.44
CA VAL A 26 -18.90 2.02 40.11
C VAL A 26 -18.38 0.60 39.94
N ILE A 27 -19.28 -0.33 39.61
CA ILE A 27 -18.96 -1.74 39.38
C ILE A 27 -18.86 -2.01 37.88
N ALA A 28 -17.67 -2.38 37.40
CA ALA A 28 -17.31 -2.45 35.98
C ALA A 28 -17.59 -3.80 35.29
N LEU A 29 -18.39 -4.70 35.88
CA LEU A 29 -18.44 -6.15 35.57
C LEU A 29 -18.74 -6.56 34.10
N SER A 30 -19.15 -5.62 33.24
CA SER A 30 -19.25 -5.80 31.77
C SER A 30 -19.58 -4.49 31.03
N SER A 31 -19.66 -3.35 31.74
CA SER A 31 -20.10 -2.09 31.15
C SER A 31 -19.16 -1.58 30.06
N ALA A 32 -17.87 -1.87 30.20
CA ALA A 32 -16.88 -1.58 29.16
C ALA A 32 -17.19 -2.27 27.82
N ASP A 33 -17.94 -3.38 27.82
CA ASP A 33 -18.28 -4.16 26.62
C ASP A 33 -19.24 -3.44 25.68
N LYS A 34 -19.95 -2.42 26.19
CA LYS A 34 -20.81 -1.54 25.41
C LYS A 34 -20.04 -0.39 24.74
N GLN A 35 -18.76 -0.17 25.08
CA GLN A 35 -17.89 0.73 24.31
C GLN A 35 -17.64 0.11 22.94
N GLY A 36 -17.52 0.92 21.90
CA GLY A 36 -17.45 0.41 20.53
C GLY A 36 -17.29 1.49 19.48
N PHE A 37 -17.42 1.09 18.23
CA PHE A 37 -17.26 1.97 17.07
C PHE A 37 -18.23 1.59 15.96
N THR A 38 -18.59 2.55 15.13
CA THR A 38 -19.42 2.33 13.94
C THR A 38 -18.55 2.41 12.68
N VAL A 39 -18.71 1.44 11.79
CA VAL A 39 -18.11 1.40 10.45
C VAL A 39 -19.19 0.99 9.47
N ASN A 40 -19.34 1.72 8.36
CA ASN A 40 -20.33 1.43 7.31
C ASN A 40 -21.75 1.23 7.86
N GLY A 41 -22.14 2.03 8.87
CA GLY A 41 -23.47 1.98 9.49
C GLY A 41 -23.69 0.84 10.49
N VAL A 42 -22.71 -0.05 10.71
CA VAL A 42 -22.79 -1.15 11.68
C VAL A 42 -22.02 -0.79 12.94
N PHE A 43 -22.68 -0.87 14.10
CA PHE A 43 -22.04 -0.64 15.40
C PHE A 43 -21.42 -1.92 15.95
N TYR A 44 -20.11 -1.89 16.19
CA TYR A 44 -19.31 -2.98 16.71
C TYR A 44 -19.01 -2.80 18.19
N SER A 45 -19.36 -3.79 19.00
CA SER A 45 -19.06 -3.83 20.43
C SER A 45 -19.08 -5.27 20.93
N GLU A 46 -18.52 -5.51 22.11
CA GLU A 46 -18.55 -6.86 22.69
C GLU A 46 -19.94 -7.22 23.21
N ALA A 47 -20.69 -6.23 23.70
CA ALA A 47 -22.08 -6.40 24.08
C ALA A 47 -22.99 -6.82 22.89
N ASN A 48 -22.65 -6.41 21.67
CA ASN A 48 -23.36 -6.82 20.45
C ASN A 48 -22.90 -8.20 19.92
N GLY A 49 -21.81 -8.76 20.45
CA GLY A 49 -21.26 -10.05 20.04
C GLY A 49 -20.69 -10.11 18.62
N ASN A 50 -20.60 -8.97 17.92
CA ASN A 50 -20.12 -8.89 16.53
C ASN A 50 -18.61 -8.61 16.42
N ILE A 51 -17.97 -8.30 17.54
CA ILE A 51 -16.53 -8.27 17.79
C ILE A 51 -16.30 -8.68 19.26
N LYS A 52 -15.17 -9.32 19.58
CA LYS A 52 -14.82 -9.69 20.96
C LYS A 52 -13.40 -9.31 21.29
N THR A 53 -13.13 -8.97 22.54
CA THR A 53 -11.76 -8.81 23.03
C THR A 53 -11.02 -10.15 22.91
N GLY A 54 -9.82 -10.09 22.33
CA GLY A 54 -8.97 -11.27 22.09
C GLY A 54 -9.17 -11.92 20.71
N GLU A 55 -10.19 -11.52 19.95
CA GLU A 55 -10.38 -11.95 18.57
C GLU A 55 -9.98 -10.84 17.59
N ILE A 56 -9.43 -11.24 16.43
CA ILE A 56 -9.11 -10.32 15.35
C ILE A 56 -10.32 -10.22 14.42
N LYS A 57 -10.85 -9.02 14.25
CA LYS A 57 -11.90 -8.75 13.26
C LYS A 57 -11.29 -8.19 11.98
N GLU A 58 -11.58 -8.81 10.84
CA GLU A 58 -11.12 -8.34 9.53
C GLU A 58 -12.12 -7.39 8.86
N PHE A 59 -11.59 -6.33 8.25
CA PHE A 59 -12.34 -5.30 7.53
C PHE A 59 -11.76 -5.07 6.13
N ASP A 60 -12.51 -4.34 5.30
CA ASP A 60 -12.00 -3.88 4.01
C ASP A 60 -10.73 -3.02 4.20
N GLY A 61 -9.70 -3.30 3.42
CA GLY A 61 -8.43 -2.59 3.46
C GLY A 61 -8.49 -1.17 2.89
N ASN A 62 -9.53 -0.81 2.13
CA ASN A 62 -9.72 0.54 1.61
C ASN A 62 -10.22 1.54 2.68
N LEU A 63 -10.61 1.05 3.85
CA LEU A 63 -10.97 1.91 4.98
C LEU A 63 -9.75 2.64 5.51
N THR A 64 -9.99 3.81 6.08
CA THR A 64 -9.07 4.62 6.87
C THR A 64 -9.43 4.51 8.35
N PHE A 65 -8.56 5.01 9.23
CA PHE A 65 -8.85 5.02 10.68
C PHE A 65 -10.01 5.94 11.05
N ASN A 66 -10.30 6.94 10.22
CA ASN A 66 -11.40 7.88 10.44
C ASN A 66 -12.77 7.27 10.12
N ASP A 67 -12.83 6.19 9.33
CA ASP A 67 -14.08 5.48 9.04
C ASP A 67 -14.60 4.70 10.27
N PHE A 68 -13.75 4.52 11.28
CA PHE A 68 -14.09 3.92 12.57
C PHE A 68 -14.53 5.00 13.56
N VAL A 69 -15.81 5.35 13.50
CA VAL A 69 -16.38 6.40 14.36
C VAL A 69 -16.63 5.85 15.76
N ILE A 70 -15.88 6.33 16.75
CA ILE A 70 -16.07 5.90 18.14
C ILE A 70 -17.41 6.44 18.66
N SER A 71 -18.30 5.53 19.05
CA SER A 71 -19.60 5.93 19.59
C SER A 71 -19.45 6.53 20.97
N ARG A 72 -20.24 7.58 21.25
CA ARG A 72 -20.27 8.21 22.57
C ARG A 72 -20.89 7.23 23.58
N TYR A 73 -20.10 6.84 24.57
CA TYR A 73 -20.55 6.08 25.73
C TYR A 73 -21.29 7.04 26.68
N ASP A 74 -22.51 6.69 27.10
CA ASP A 74 -23.37 7.55 27.93
C ASP A 74 -23.88 6.84 29.20
N SER A 75 -24.61 7.57 30.05
CA SER A 75 -25.11 7.04 31.32
C SER A 75 -26.16 5.95 31.15
N LYS A 76 -26.82 5.85 30.00
CA LYS A 76 -27.77 4.77 29.69
C LYS A 76 -27.06 3.46 29.43
N ASN A 77 -25.77 3.49 29.14
CA ASN A 77 -24.95 2.27 29.07
C ASN A 77 -24.68 1.67 30.46
N LEU A 78 -24.95 2.39 31.54
CA LEU A 78 -24.75 1.94 32.93
C LEU A 78 -26.09 1.66 33.61
N ASP A 79 -26.17 0.51 34.27
CA ASP A 79 -27.35 0.07 35.00
C ASP A 79 -27.17 0.38 36.49
N LYS A 80 -28.14 1.09 37.09
CA LYS A 80 -28.06 1.52 38.50
C LYS A 80 -28.11 0.38 39.53
N VAL A 81 -28.45 -0.84 39.12
CA VAL A 81 -28.46 -2.04 39.98
C VAL A 81 -27.18 -2.83 39.78
N LYS A 82 -26.72 -2.97 38.54
CA LYS A 82 -25.54 -3.79 38.20
C LYS A 82 -24.22 -3.04 38.30
N ASN A 83 -24.24 -1.72 38.15
CA ASN A 83 -23.04 -0.88 38.03
C ASN A 83 -22.85 0.11 39.16
N TYR A 84 -23.73 0.12 40.14
CA TYR A 84 -23.61 0.92 41.35
C TYR A 84 -23.51 0.00 42.56
N ARG A 85 -22.67 0.37 43.51
CA ARG A 85 -22.61 -0.26 44.81
C ARG A 85 -22.37 0.80 45.87
N ASP A 86 -23.07 0.65 46.98
CA ASP A 86 -22.81 1.40 48.21
C ASP A 86 -22.77 0.38 49.35
N ILE A 87 -21.70 0.40 50.14
CA ILE A 87 -21.50 -0.60 51.21
C ILE A 87 -22.41 -0.33 52.41
N ASP A 88 -22.87 0.91 52.57
CA ASP A 88 -23.78 1.34 53.65
C ASP A 88 -25.25 1.15 53.25
N GLY A 89 -25.49 0.67 52.03
CA GLY A 89 -26.82 0.31 51.52
C GLY A 89 -27.61 1.49 50.96
N ASP A 90 -26.97 2.63 50.70
CA ASP A 90 -27.63 3.73 50.01
C ASP A 90 -27.94 3.38 48.54
N ASN A 91 -28.98 4.00 47.99
CA ASN A 91 -29.34 3.86 46.59
C ASN A 91 -28.55 4.83 45.72
N ALA A 92 -28.41 4.51 44.43
CA ALA A 92 -27.91 5.47 43.45
C ALA A 92 -28.84 6.68 43.33
N ASP A 93 -28.28 7.86 43.00
CA ASP A 93 -29.04 9.08 42.71
C ASP A 93 -30.12 8.77 41.64
N PRO A 94 -31.40 9.06 41.91
CA PRO A 94 -32.49 8.65 41.02
C PRO A 94 -32.50 9.40 39.68
N SER A 95 -31.82 10.54 39.61
CA SER A 95 -31.80 11.43 38.45
C SER A 95 -30.48 11.36 37.67
N VAL A 96 -29.36 11.33 38.38
CA VAL A 96 -28.01 11.33 37.80
C VAL A 96 -27.13 10.29 38.51
N PRO A 97 -27.44 8.98 38.38
CA PRO A 97 -26.71 7.92 39.09
C PRO A 97 -25.24 7.83 38.68
N PHE A 98 -24.92 8.25 37.45
CA PHE A 98 -23.56 8.23 36.92
C PHE A 98 -23.24 9.51 36.17
N LYS A 99 -22.00 9.98 36.33
CA LYS A 99 -21.41 11.00 35.46
C LYS A 99 -20.27 10.41 34.68
N LEU A 100 -20.34 10.64 33.38
CA LEU A 100 -19.30 10.25 32.44
C LEU A 100 -18.47 11.46 32.10
N GLU A 101 -17.16 11.27 32.06
CA GLU A 101 -16.24 12.25 31.51
C GLU A 101 -15.99 11.95 30.03
N THR A 102 -15.08 12.69 29.40
CA THR A 102 -14.74 12.51 27.98
C THR A 102 -14.27 11.08 27.69
N THR A 103 -14.82 10.48 26.62
CA THR A 103 -14.30 9.24 26.04
C THR A 103 -13.06 9.56 25.20
N TYR A 104 -11.97 8.85 25.47
CA TYR A 104 -10.72 8.94 24.72
C TYR A 104 -10.48 7.66 23.94
N TYR A 105 -9.78 7.77 22.81
CA TYR A 105 -9.40 6.61 22.02
C TYR A 105 -8.06 6.78 21.33
N TRP A 106 -7.40 5.64 21.11
CA TRP A 106 -6.09 5.57 20.48
C TRP A 106 -5.98 4.36 19.58
N TRP A 107 -5.29 4.57 18.46
CA TRP A 107 -4.91 3.53 17.52
C TRP A 107 -3.42 3.25 17.65
N TYR A 108 -3.08 1.96 17.61
CA TYR A 108 -1.71 1.47 17.58
C TYR A 108 -1.58 0.40 16.50
N ASP A 109 -0.43 0.34 15.85
CA ASP A 109 -0.05 -0.85 15.10
C ASP A 109 0.44 -1.98 16.02
N ASN A 110 0.70 -3.15 15.46
CA ASN A 110 1.12 -4.30 16.25
C ASN A 110 2.55 -4.19 16.79
N THR A 111 3.35 -3.22 16.32
CA THR A 111 4.66 -2.90 16.91
C THR A 111 4.53 -2.03 18.16
N GLY A 112 3.34 -1.49 18.42
CA GLY A 112 3.09 -0.55 19.51
C GLY A 112 3.26 0.91 19.11
N LYS A 113 3.48 1.22 17.83
CA LYS A 113 3.54 2.60 17.33
C LYS A 113 2.13 3.18 17.30
N ARG A 114 1.97 4.35 17.90
CA ARG A 114 0.70 5.09 17.90
C ARG A 114 0.43 5.71 16.52
N ILE A 115 -0.82 5.66 16.07
CA ILE A 115 -1.26 6.15 14.76
C ILE A 115 -2.01 7.47 14.95
N GLU A 116 -1.42 8.57 14.47
CA GLU A 116 -1.84 9.93 14.78
C GLU A 116 -1.76 10.87 13.56
N GLY A 117 -2.39 12.04 13.68
CA GLY A 117 -2.34 13.07 12.63
C GLY A 117 -2.81 12.56 11.27
N ASP A 118 -2.02 12.84 10.23
CA ASP A 118 -2.33 12.45 8.86
C ASP A 118 -2.25 10.94 8.60
N ASP A 119 -1.59 10.17 9.46
CA ASP A 119 -1.61 8.71 9.35
C ASP A 119 -3.03 8.16 9.52
N LYS A 120 -3.91 8.85 10.26
CA LYS A 120 -5.32 8.44 10.39
C LYS A 120 -6.12 8.56 9.08
N LYS A 121 -5.65 9.39 8.14
CA LYS A 121 -6.28 9.58 6.82
C LYS A 121 -5.81 8.54 5.80
N LYS A 122 -4.77 7.77 6.11
CA LYS A 122 -4.25 6.72 5.24
C LYS A 122 -5.13 5.47 5.33
N ILE A 123 -5.24 4.75 4.22
CA ILE A 123 -5.90 3.45 4.20
C ILE A 123 -5.10 2.44 5.02
N MET A 124 -5.79 1.51 5.68
CA MET A 124 -5.14 0.47 6.52
C MET A 124 -4.69 -0.75 5.70
N GLY A 125 -5.18 -0.92 4.48
CA GLY A 125 -4.98 -2.08 3.64
C GLY A 125 -3.68 -2.08 2.83
N CYS A 126 -3.85 -2.04 1.51
CA CYS A 126 -2.77 -2.25 0.55
C CYS A 126 -1.66 -1.22 0.64
N GLY A 127 -0.43 -1.68 0.87
CA GLY A 127 0.74 -0.80 0.92
C GLY A 127 0.75 0.18 2.09
N SER A 128 -0.07 -0.06 3.13
CA SER A 128 -0.18 0.81 4.31
C SER A 128 1.05 0.73 5.21
N GLY A 129 1.72 -0.44 5.24
CA GLY A 129 2.90 -0.67 6.06
C GLY A 129 2.63 -0.80 7.56
N TYR A 130 1.36 -0.74 8.01
CA TYR A 130 1.03 -0.95 9.41
C TYR A 130 1.13 -2.43 9.78
N ALA A 131 1.86 -2.74 10.85
CA ALA A 131 1.92 -4.10 11.38
C ALA A 131 0.55 -4.50 11.94
N MET A 132 0.04 -5.64 11.48
CA MET A 132 -1.29 -6.15 11.85
C MET A 132 -1.21 -7.24 12.94
N PRO A 133 -2.26 -7.41 13.76
CA PRO A 133 -3.47 -6.60 13.81
C PRO A 133 -3.24 -5.24 14.49
N LEU A 134 -3.98 -4.24 14.04
CA LEU A 134 -4.11 -2.93 14.69
C LEU A 134 -4.84 -3.09 16.03
N LYS A 135 -4.56 -2.18 16.97
CA LYS A 135 -5.21 -2.10 18.27
C LYS A 135 -5.94 -0.76 18.42
N LEU A 136 -7.26 -0.83 18.63
CA LEU A 136 -8.08 0.30 19.05
C LEU A 136 -8.35 0.20 20.54
N ILE A 137 -7.91 1.19 21.30
CA ILE A 137 -8.15 1.29 22.74
C ILE A 137 -9.14 2.43 22.98
N ILE A 138 -10.23 2.16 23.67
CA ILE A 138 -11.27 3.13 24.06
C ILE A 138 -11.31 3.21 25.58
N LYS A 139 -11.27 4.42 26.14
CA LYS A 139 -11.34 4.68 27.58
C LYS A 139 -12.40 5.70 27.90
N THR A 140 -13.23 5.41 28.90
CA THR A 140 -14.21 6.36 29.43
C THR A 140 -14.11 6.38 30.95
N ASN A 141 -13.95 7.57 31.53
CA ASN A 141 -13.96 7.72 32.97
C ASN A 141 -15.39 7.90 33.48
N VAL A 142 -15.70 7.27 34.62
CA VAL A 142 -17.04 7.21 35.19
C VAL A 142 -16.98 7.43 36.70
N LYS A 143 -17.95 8.18 37.21
CA LYS A 143 -18.24 8.34 38.63
C LYS A 143 -19.68 7.95 38.94
N ALA A 144 -19.92 7.44 40.14
CA ALA A 144 -21.26 7.18 40.69
C ALA A 144 -21.67 8.29 41.66
N TYR A 145 -22.98 8.53 41.74
CA TYR A 145 -23.60 9.39 42.76
C TYR A 145 -24.60 8.61 43.59
N SER A 146 -24.52 8.78 44.90
CA SER A 146 -25.50 8.26 45.86
C SER A 146 -26.68 9.22 46.01
N ALA A 147 -27.82 8.71 46.46
CA ALA A 147 -29.04 9.49 46.66
C ALA A 147 -28.94 10.37 47.91
N TYR A 148 -28.37 9.86 49.00
CA TYR A 148 -28.36 10.48 50.33
C TYR A 148 -27.01 10.40 51.05
N GLY A 149 -26.04 9.63 50.52
CA GLY A 149 -24.73 9.40 51.13
C GLY A 149 -23.81 10.63 51.14
N ILE A 150 -23.01 10.74 52.20
CA ILE A 150 -21.82 11.60 52.29
C ILE A 150 -20.61 10.69 52.53
N PRO A 151 -19.63 10.63 51.60
CA PRO A 151 -19.54 11.41 50.36
C PRO A 151 -20.58 11.04 49.29
N LYS A 152 -21.12 12.05 48.59
CA LYS A 152 -22.12 11.85 47.52
C LYS A 152 -21.52 11.27 46.24
N GLU A 153 -20.25 11.57 45.96
CA GLU A 153 -19.57 11.25 44.69
C GLU A 153 -18.49 10.18 44.91
N SER A 154 -18.42 9.22 44.00
CA SER A 154 -17.34 8.21 43.98
C SER A 154 -16.01 8.78 43.48
N LYS A 155 -14.92 8.05 43.73
CA LYS A 155 -13.70 8.20 42.92
C LYS A 155 -13.99 7.84 41.46
N SER A 156 -13.27 8.48 40.55
CA SER A 156 -13.37 8.16 39.12
C SER A 156 -12.72 6.82 38.83
N ILE A 157 -13.41 5.96 38.06
CA ILE A 157 -12.85 4.74 37.50
C ILE A 157 -12.76 4.84 35.98
N THR A 158 -11.79 4.17 35.37
CA THR A 158 -11.66 4.12 33.91
C THR A 158 -12.17 2.81 33.34
N LEU A 159 -13.25 2.86 32.58
CA LEU A 159 -13.72 1.75 31.76
C LEU A 159 -12.85 1.68 30.50
N THR A 160 -12.10 0.59 30.31
CA THR A 160 -11.21 0.42 29.16
C THR A 160 -11.68 -0.75 28.29
N LYS A 161 -11.70 -0.57 26.98
CA LYS A 161 -11.92 -1.64 26.02
C LYS A 161 -10.89 -1.62 24.91
N THR A 162 -10.42 -2.80 24.50
CA THR A 162 -9.41 -2.97 23.46
C THR A 162 -9.92 -3.94 22.40
N TYR A 163 -9.83 -3.51 21.14
CA TYR A 163 -10.21 -4.29 19.96
C TYR A 163 -9.02 -4.55 19.05
N GLN A 164 -8.93 -5.76 18.50
CA GLN A 164 -7.96 -6.12 17.48
C GLN A 164 -8.62 -6.12 16.10
N ILE A 165 -8.05 -5.34 15.19
CA ILE A 165 -8.62 -5.05 13.87
C ILE A 165 -7.56 -5.31 12.82
N ALA A 166 -7.89 -6.01 11.74
CA ALA A 166 -6.99 -6.22 10.62
C ALA A 166 -7.68 -5.87 9.30
N ALA A 167 -6.92 -5.40 8.33
CA ALA A 167 -7.38 -5.39 6.95
C ALA A 167 -7.32 -6.81 6.38
N ARG A 168 -8.29 -7.16 5.53
CA ARG A 168 -8.30 -8.45 4.81
C ARG A 168 -7.01 -8.64 4.03
N THR A 169 -6.40 -9.79 4.23
CA THR A 169 -5.06 -10.12 3.73
C THR A 169 -5.09 -10.38 2.22
N GLN A 170 -4.23 -9.68 1.46
CA GLN A 170 -4.03 -9.91 0.03
C GLN A 170 -2.67 -9.41 -0.46
N ILE A 171 -2.20 -9.95 -1.59
CA ILE A 171 -1.14 -9.34 -2.41
C ILE A 171 -1.81 -8.24 -3.25
N CYS A 172 -1.30 -7.02 -3.12
CA CYS A 172 -1.90 -5.85 -3.72
C CYS A 172 -1.22 -5.48 -5.04
N TYR A 173 0.11 -5.43 -5.02
CA TYR A 173 0.90 -4.98 -6.16
C TYR A 173 2.19 -5.80 -6.29
N ALA A 174 2.78 -5.75 -7.48
CA ALA A 174 4.14 -6.15 -7.75
C ALA A 174 4.93 -4.92 -8.19
N LYS A 175 5.93 -4.55 -7.39
CA LYS A 175 6.69 -3.31 -7.50
C LYS A 175 8.07 -3.56 -8.10
N PRO A 176 8.32 -3.24 -9.38
CA PRO A 176 9.67 -3.25 -9.95
C PRO A 176 10.69 -2.51 -9.08
N TYR A 177 11.92 -3.00 -8.98
CA TYR A 177 12.95 -2.40 -8.12
C TYR A 177 13.37 -0.99 -8.56
N SER A 178 13.18 -0.65 -9.84
CA SER A 178 13.34 0.71 -10.36
C SER A 178 12.56 1.76 -9.56
N LEU A 179 11.35 1.43 -9.08
CA LEU A 179 10.53 2.34 -8.26
C LEU A 179 11.11 2.66 -6.88
N GLU A 180 11.99 1.82 -6.35
CA GLU A 180 12.69 2.08 -5.09
C GLU A 180 13.93 2.94 -5.29
N LYS A 181 14.64 2.71 -6.41
CA LYS A 181 15.93 3.35 -6.68
C LYS A 181 15.80 4.66 -7.48
N LYS A 182 14.72 4.83 -8.22
CA LYS A 182 14.39 5.99 -9.03
C LYS A 182 12.93 6.42 -8.79
N PRO A 183 12.53 6.74 -7.55
CA PRO A 183 11.16 7.18 -7.25
C PRO A 183 10.77 8.47 -8.00
N GLU A 184 11.74 9.24 -8.48
CA GLU A 184 11.56 10.42 -9.30
C GLU A 184 11.38 10.14 -10.81
N HIS A 185 11.57 8.88 -11.25
CA HIS A 185 11.44 8.45 -12.66
C HIS A 185 10.54 7.20 -12.80
N GLN A 186 9.31 7.24 -12.26
CA GLN A 186 8.44 6.05 -12.21
C GLN A 186 7.77 5.76 -13.54
N TRP A 187 7.39 6.83 -14.21
CA TRP A 187 6.75 6.85 -15.51
C TRP A 187 7.01 8.21 -16.15
N ASP A 188 7.10 8.21 -17.48
CA ASP A 188 7.45 9.39 -18.24
C ASP A 188 6.25 9.93 -19.02
N GLY A 189 5.98 11.22 -18.90
CA GLY A 189 4.99 11.91 -19.71
C GLY A 189 5.66 12.57 -20.90
N VAL A 190 5.10 12.41 -22.11
CA VAL A 190 5.60 13.12 -23.28
C VAL A 190 4.49 14.03 -23.79
N ASP A 191 4.76 15.32 -23.98
CA ASP A 191 3.77 16.21 -24.61
C ASP A 191 3.83 16.16 -26.15
N ASP A 192 2.92 16.86 -26.81
CA ASP A 192 2.80 16.82 -28.27
C ASP A 192 4.00 17.45 -29.01
N ILE A 193 4.80 18.26 -28.31
CA ILE A 193 6.03 18.86 -28.85
C ILE A 193 7.30 18.10 -28.43
N GLY A 194 7.15 16.96 -27.75
CA GLY A 194 8.26 16.06 -27.42
C GLY A 194 9.01 16.39 -26.13
N ARG A 195 8.44 17.13 -25.19
CA ARG A 195 9.05 17.37 -23.86
C ARG A 195 8.69 16.27 -22.88
N TYR A 196 9.63 15.95 -22.00
CA TYR A 196 9.49 14.95 -20.96
C TYR A 196 8.99 15.54 -19.63
N PHE A 197 8.11 14.79 -18.96
CA PHE A 197 7.47 15.16 -17.70
C PHE A 197 7.39 13.95 -16.78
N TRP A 198 8.48 13.71 -16.05
CA TRP A 198 8.53 12.62 -15.08
C TRP A 198 7.54 12.81 -13.94
N ASN A 199 6.75 11.77 -13.67
CA ASN A 199 5.78 11.72 -12.56
C ASN A 199 4.70 12.82 -12.54
N ASP A 200 4.54 13.63 -13.59
CA ASP A 200 3.58 14.73 -13.61
C ASP A 200 2.17 14.21 -13.92
N PRO A 201 1.22 14.19 -12.98
CA PRO A 201 -0.10 13.58 -13.18
C PRO A 201 -0.87 14.10 -14.41
N ASN A 202 -0.55 15.29 -14.95
CA ASN A 202 -1.17 15.82 -16.17
C ASN A 202 -0.82 15.00 -17.43
N TYR A 203 0.28 14.24 -17.41
CA TYR A 203 0.77 13.45 -18.54
C TYR A 203 0.67 11.93 -18.29
N ALA A 204 -0.14 11.52 -17.29
CA ALA A 204 -0.25 10.12 -16.88
C ALA A 204 -0.90 9.20 -17.94
N GLN A 205 -1.58 9.79 -18.93
CA GLN A 205 -2.23 9.08 -20.03
C GLN A 205 -1.31 8.99 -21.24
N ARG A 206 -1.29 7.83 -21.89
CA ARG A 206 -0.58 7.62 -23.15
C ARG A 206 -1.13 8.55 -24.24
N ASN A 207 -0.24 9.19 -24.98
CA ASN A 207 -0.58 9.93 -26.20
C ASN A 207 0.08 9.32 -27.46
N SER A 208 0.10 10.08 -28.56
CA SER A 208 0.71 9.69 -29.84
C SER A 208 2.24 9.55 -29.76
N ALA A 209 2.90 10.15 -28.78
CA ALA A 209 4.32 10.00 -28.51
C ALA A 209 4.63 8.87 -27.50
N GLY A 210 3.62 8.30 -26.85
CA GLY A 210 3.77 7.25 -25.85
C GLY A 210 3.60 7.80 -24.44
N GLY A 211 4.51 7.42 -23.54
CA GLY A 211 4.50 7.86 -22.15
C GLY A 211 3.28 7.37 -21.35
N GLY A 212 3.18 7.86 -20.11
CA GLY A 212 2.11 7.54 -19.18
C GLY A 212 2.11 6.07 -18.73
N TYR A 213 0.96 5.62 -18.26
CA TYR A 213 0.78 4.25 -17.76
C TYR A 213 -0.65 3.75 -17.89
N THR A 214 -0.84 2.43 -17.94
CA THR A 214 -2.18 1.81 -17.96
C THR A 214 -2.79 1.80 -16.56
N GLN A 215 -4.10 1.57 -16.47
CA GLN A 215 -4.80 1.48 -15.17
C GLN A 215 -4.32 0.34 -14.26
N ASP A 216 -3.51 -0.60 -14.79
CA ASP A 216 -2.90 -1.65 -13.99
C ASP A 216 -1.68 -1.17 -13.21
N TYR A 217 -1.08 -0.05 -13.61
CA TYR A 217 0.02 0.57 -12.91
C TYR A 217 -0.49 1.60 -11.91
N VAL A 218 0.02 1.52 -10.68
CA VAL A 218 -0.29 2.44 -9.59
C VAL A 218 1.02 3.11 -9.16
N PRO A 219 1.15 4.44 -9.32
CA PRO A 219 2.34 5.16 -8.86
C PRO A 219 2.71 4.81 -7.42
N ASN A 220 4.02 4.69 -7.16
CA ASN A 220 4.69 4.27 -5.93
C ASN A 220 4.55 2.77 -5.58
N TYR A 221 3.60 2.06 -6.18
CA TYR A 221 3.27 0.68 -5.84
C TYR A 221 3.51 -0.32 -6.96
N GLY A 222 3.62 0.12 -8.22
CA GLY A 222 3.87 -0.74 -9.36
C GLY A 222 2.58 -1.33 -9.94
N PHE A 223 2.63 -2.55 -10.46
CA PHE A 223 1.49 -3.17 -11.13
C PHE A 223 0.55 -3.85 -10.13
N LYS A 224 -0.76 -3.73 -10.32
CA LYS A 224 -1.77 -4.48 -9.57
C LYS A 224 -1.49 -5.98 -9.68
N ALA A 225 -1.51 -6.65 -8.54
CA ALA A 225 -1.32 -8.10 -8.49
C ALA A 225 -2.48 -8.86 -9.17
N LYS A 226 -3.65 -8.23 -9.23
CA LYS A 226 -4.79 -8.64 -10.04
C LYS A 226 -5.05 -7.54 -11.09
N PRO A 227 -4.43 -7.62 -12.27
CA PRO A 227 -4.63 -6.62 -13.31
C PRO A 227 -6.08 -6.62 -13.82
N THR A 228 -6.46 -5.46 -14.33
CA THR A 228 -7.79 -5.13 -14.85
C THR A 228 -7.78 -4.83 -16.35
N VAL A 229 -6.64 -4.42 -16.90
CA VAL A 229 -6.45 -4.12 -18.33
C VAL A 229 -5.73 -5.27 -19.03
N SER A 230 -4.65 -5.77 -18.44
CA SER A 230 -3.88 -6.90 -18.93
C SER A 230 -4.55 -8.23 -18.60
N SER A 231 -4.54 -9.16 -19.55
CA SER A 231 -4.92 -10.57 -19.32
C SER A 231 -3.84 -11.38 -18.61
N SER A 232 -2.65 -10.80 -18.42
CA SER A 232 -1.47 -11.46 -17.83
C SER A 232 -0.99 -10.73 -16.59
N THR A 233 -0.39 -11.48 -15.67
CA THR A 233 0.18 -10.96 -14.42
C THR A 233 1.63 -10.54 -14.62
N PHE A 234 2.01 -9.37 -14.10
CA PHE A 234 3.40 -8.92 -14.13
C PHE A 234 4.31 -9.84 -13.29
N PRO A 235 5.56 -10.10 -13.71
CA PRO A 235 6.11 -9.78 -15.02
C PRO A 235 5.76 -10.84 -16.07
N THR A 236 5.63 -10.40 -17.32
CA THR A 236 5.55 -11.28 -18.49
C THR A 236 6.87 -11.37 -19.25
N THR A 237 7.78 -10.44 -18.98
CA THR A 237 9.13 -10.34 -19.53
C THR A 237 10.17 -10.52 -18.42
N GLY A 238 11.43 -10.76 -18.77
CA GLY A 238 12.47 -10.91 -17.77
C GLY A 238 13.89 -10.77 -18.33
N PHE A 239 14.82 -10.70 -17.40
CA PHE A 239 16.26 -10.72 -17.65
C PHE A 239 16.96 -11.20 -16.36
N PRO A 240 18.20 -11.74 -16.44
CA PRO A 240 18.98 -12.07 -15.25
C PRO A 240 19.13 -10.86 -14.33
N GLY A 241 18.93 -11.04 -13.02
CA GLY A 241 18.99 -9.96 -12.04
C GLY A 241 17.73 -9.07 -11.98
N ALA A 242 16.69 -9.34 -12.78
CA ALA A 242 15.43 -8.61 -12.68
C ALA A 242 14.79 -8.82 -11.30
N LYS A 243 14.42 -7.71 -10.64
CA LYS A 243 13.96 -7.70 -9.25
C LYS A 243 12.66 -6.93 -9.08
N PHE A 244 11.73 -7.47 -8.31
CA PHE A 244 10.51 -6.78 -7.88
C PHE A 244 10.10 -7.17 -6.47
N GLN A 245 9.27 -6.37 -5.82
CA GLN A 245 8.72 -6.65 -4.49
C GLN A 245 7.23 -6.95 -4.58
N LEU A 246 6.75 -7.99 -3.89
CA LEU A 246 5.33 -8.13 -3.61
C LEU A 246 4.92 -7.09 -2.56
N VAL A 247 3.92 -6.27 -2.86
CA VAL A 247 3.35 -5.30 -1.91
C VAL A 247 2.09 -5.90 -1.31
N MET A 248 2.11 -6.09 0.01
CA MET A 248 1.01 -6.72 0.74
C MET A 248 0.05 -5.71 1.36
N THR A 249 -1.07 -6.22 1.87
CA THR A 249 -1.87 -5.53 2.88
C THR A 249 -1.13 -5.50 4.21
N GLY A 250 -1.10 -4.34 4.89
CA GLY A 250 -0.37 -4.18 6.15
C GLY A 250 1.15 -4.13 5.95
N ALA A 251 1.90 -4.61 6.94
CA ALA A 251 3.36 -4.62 6.91
C ALA A 251 3.90 -5.88 6.22
N GLN A 252 5.03 -5.73 5.52
CA GLN A 252 5.76 -6.86 4.93
C GLN A 252 6.15 -7.92 5.97
N SER A 253 6.45 -7.47 7.20
CA SER A 253 6.81 -8.31 8.34
C SER A 253 5.66 -9.17 8.88
N ASP A 254 4.43 -8.96 8.42
CA ASP A 254 3.28 -9.79 8.82
C ASP A 254 3.26 -11.14 8.08
N TYR A 255 4.21 -11.34 7.16
CA TYR A 255 4.24 -12.45 6.22
C TYR A 255 5.59 -13.15 6.21
N LYS A 256 5.56 -14.43 5.85
CA LYS A 256 6.73 -15.21 5.41
C LYS A 256 6.58 -15.55 3.94
N TYR A 257 7.63 -15.30 3.17
CA TYR A 257 7.64 -15.56 1.73
C TYR A 257 8.39 -16.84 1.39
N SER A 258 7.89 -17.56 0.38
CA SER A 258 8.51 -18.78 -0.14
C SER A 258 8.25 -18.95 -1.63
N ILE A 259 9.08 -19.75 -2.29
CA ILE A 259 8.86 -20.19 -3.66
C ILE A 259 8.06 -21.50 -3.62
N VAL A 260 7.00 -21.58 -4.41
CA VAL A 260 6.19 -22.81 -4.57
C VAL A 260 6.70 -23.60 -5.77
N ASN A 261 6.99 -22.91 -6.87
CA ASN A 261 7.58 -23.47 -8.08
C ASN A 261 8.36 -22.37 -8.81
N ASP A 262 9.59 -22.66 -9.25
CA ASP A 262 10.40 -21.77 -10.07
C ASP A 262 10.56 -22.24 -11.52
N ASN A 263 10.09 -23.45 -11.85
CA ASN A 263 10.30 -24.12 -13.13
C ASN A 263 11.75 -24.02 -13.65
N GLY A 264 12.73 -24.19 -12.77
CA GLY A 264 14.15 -24.13 -13.12
C GLY A 264 14.68 -22.73 -13.45
N GLY A 265 13.89 -21.68 -13.18
CA GLY A 265 14.27 -20.26 -13.37
C GLY A 265 15.27 -19.73 -12.35
N GLN A 266 15.72 -20.56 -11.40
CA GLN A 266 16.66 -20.17 -10.33
C GLN A 266 16.19 -18.90 -9.60
N VAL A 267 14.89 -18.84 -9.34
CA VAL A 267 14.28 -17.68 -8.69
C VAL A 267 14.75 -17.61 -7.24
N ALA A 268 15.06 -16.42 -6.75
CA ALA A 268 15.31 -16.18 -5.34
C ALA A 268 14.20 -15.30 -4.74
N ILE A 269 13.93 -15.48 -3.45
CA ILE A 269 12.97 -14.65 -2.72
C ILE A 269 13.52 -14.23 -1.34
N ASP A 270 13.40 -12.94 -1.00
CA ASP A 270 13.59 -12.46 0.37
C ASP A 270 12.41 -12.92 1.23
N THR A 271 12.69 -13.86 2.13
CA THR A 271 11.68 -14.52 2.98
C THR A 271 10.96 -13.60 3.95
N THR A 272 11.44 -12.36 4.14
CA THR A 272 10.92 -11.37 5.10
C THR A 272 10.39 -10.10 4.45
N LYS A 273 10.87 -9.76 3.24
CA LYS A 273 10.50 -8.51 2.55
C LYS A 273 9.76 -8.73 1.24
N GLY A 274 9.69 -9.97 0.74
CA GLY A 274 8.95 -10.31 -0.48
C GLY A 274 9.59 -9.81 -1.77
N TYR A 275 10.90 -9.58 -1.79
CA TYR A 275 11.62 -9.31 -3.04
C TYR A 275 11.86 -10.60 -3.80
N VAL A 276 11.41 -10.66 -5.05
CA VAL A 276 11.64 -11.75 -5.99
C VAL A 276 12.74 -11.33 -6.97
N ILE A 277 13.70 -12.21 -7.21
CA ILE A 277 14.82 -12.00 -8.15
C ILE A 277 14.81 -13.14 -9.18
N LEU A 278 14.84 -12.78 -10.46
CA LEU A 278 14.90 -13.71 -11.59
C LEU A 278 16.36 -13.87 -12.04
N ASN A 279 16.95 -15.06 -11.89
CA ASN A 279 18.35 -15.28 -12.27
C ASN A 279 18.49 -15.98 -13.62
N LYS A 280 17.51 -16.80 -14.00
CA LYS A 280 17.51 -17.57 -15.26
C LYS A 280 16.11 -17.62 -15.87
N LYS A 281 16.04 -17.76 -17.20
CA LYS A 281 14.79 -17.99 -17.92
C LYS A 281 14.12 -19.28 -17.40
N PRO A 282 12.90 -19.20 -16.86
CA PRO A 282 12.19 -20.40 -16.40
C PRO A 282 11.66 -21.21 -17.59
N ALA A 283 11.38 -22.49 -17.36
CA ALA A 283 10.72 -23.35 -18.34
C ALA A 283 9.18 -23.21 -18.34
N GLY A 284 8.60 -22.56 -17.33
CA GLY A 284 7.16 -22.41 -17.11
C GLY A 284 6.82 -21.25 -16.16
N PRO A 285 5.53 -21.02 -15.87
CA PRO A 285 5.09 -19.99 -14.93
C PRO A 285 5.65 -20.18 -13.52
N ILE A 286 6.13 -19.12 -12.88
CA ILE A 286 6.67 -19.15 -11.52
C ILE A 286 5.54 -18.87 -10.54
N THR A 287 5.50 -19.58 -9.41
CA THR A 287 4.58 -19.30 -8.30
C THR A 287 5.36 -19.06 -7.02
N VAL A 288 5.13 -17.90 -6.41
CA VAL A 288 5.60 -17.54 -5.06
C VAL A 288 4.43 -17.40 -4.11
N ARG A 289 4.69 -17.54 -2.81
CA ARG A 289 3.66 -17.57 -1.77
C ARG A 289 4.00 -16.63 -0.63
N ALA A 290 3.00 -15.87 -0.18
CA ALA A 290 2.99 -15.20 1.11
C ALA A 290 2.15 -16.01 2.10
N THR A 291 2.75 -16.42 3.21
CA THR A 291 2.06 -17.08 4.33
C THR A 291 1.92 -16.07 5.46
N LEU A 292 0.69 -15.84 5.92
CA LEU A 292 0.44 -14.91 7.01
C LEU A 292 0.95 -15.47 8.34
N LEU A 293 1.69 -14.69 9.11
CA LEU A 293 2.32 -15.18 10.35
C LEU A 293 1.31 -15.37 11.50
N ARG A 294 0.34 -14.47 11.61
CA ARG A 294 -0.71 -14.54 12.65
C ARG A 294 -1.71 -15.68 12.42
N ASP A 295 -1.81 -16.18 11.19
CA ASP A 295 -2.59 -17.37 10.83
C ASP A 295 -1.95 -18.07 9.63
N THR A 296 -1.20 -19.15 9.91
CA THR A 296 -0.40 -19.87 8.91
C THR A 296 -1.23 -20.71 7.93
N GLN A 297 -2.55 -20.81 8.14
CA GLN A 297 -3.46 -21.40 7.17
C GLN A 297 -3.76 -20.45 6.01
N VAL A 298 -3.63 -19.13 6.23
CA VAL A 298 -3.82 -18.13 5.18
C VAL A 298 -2.57 -18.05 4.31
N LYS A 299 -2.68 -18.62 3.10
CA LYS A 299 -1.64 -18.65 2.08
C LYS A 299 -2.14 -17.99 0.82
N ILE A 300 -1.37 -17.04 0.29
CA ILE A 300 -1.74 -16.29 -0.91
C ILE A 300 -0.64 -16.48 -1.94
N ASP A 301 -1.02 -16.99 -3.11
CA ASP A 301 -0.10 -17.28 -4.20
C ASP A 301 -0.09 -16.15 -5.23
N TYR A 302 1.10 -15.90 -5.78
CA TYR A 302 1.33 -15.01 -6.91
C TYR A 302 1.99 -15.80 -8.03
N THR A 303 1.28 -15.96 -9.15
CA THR A 303 1.76 -16.70 -10.32
C THR A 303 1.96 -15.75 -11.49
N PHE A 304 3.12 -15.83 -12.14
CA PHE A 304 3.52 -14.99 -13.27
C PHE A 304 4.37 -15.78 -14.25
N ASP A 305 4.54 -15.29 -15.48
CA ASP A 305 5.24 -16.01 -16.55
C ASP A 305 6.17 -15.08 -17.35
N PRO A 306 7.46 -14.97 -16.98
CA PRO A 306 8.37 -13.98 -17.57
C PRO A 306 8.98 -14.43 -18.91
N ARG A 307 8.41 -15.43 -19.59
CA ARG A 307 9.03 -16.07 -20.77
C ARG A 307 8.73 -15.38 -22.09
N SER A 308 7.79 -14.43 -22.16
CA SER A 308 7.40 -13.82 -23.43
C SER A 308 8.58 -13.11 -24.12
N ILE A 309 9.40 -12.42 -23.33
CA ILE A 309 10.64 -11.77 -23.74
C ILE A 309 11.65 -12.00 -22.63
N TRP A 310 12.74 -12.73 -22.94
CA TRP A 310 13.87 -12.89 -22.04
C TRP A 310 15.12 -12.24 -22.66
N ALA A 311 15.61 -11.18 -22.01
CA ALA A 311 16.74 -10.40 -22.48
C ALA A 311 18.01 -10.70 -21.66
N ILE A 312 19.15 -10.74 -22.34
CA ILE A 312 20.48 -10.89 -21.75
C ILE A 312 21.34 -9.68 -22.17
N PRO A 313 21.37 -8.60 -21.37
CA PRO A 313 22.24 -7.45 -21.61
C PRO A 313 23.70 -7.89 -21.65
N GLN A 314 24.46 -7.35 -22.61
CA GLN A 314 25.87 -7.73 -22.81
C GLN A 314 26.85 -6.87 -21.99
N GLY A 315 26.38 -6.22 -20.93
CA GLY A 315 27.21 -5.44 -20.01
C GLY A 315 27.97 -4.33 -20.73
N ASN A 316 29.27 -4.24 -20.48
CA ASN A 316 30.18 -3.21 -21.01
C ASN A 316 30.44 -3.28 -22.53
N PHE A 317 29.76 -4.16 -23.27
CA PHE A 317 29.84 -4.18 -24.72
C PHE A 317 29.34 -2.87 -25.33
N GLY A 318 30.14 -2.31 -26.23
CA GLY A 318 29.75 -1.23 -27.13
C GLY A 318 30.42 -1.43 -28.49
N GLY A 319 29.63 -1.54 -29.55
CA GLY A 319 30.12 -1.89 -30.88
C GLY A 319 29.16 -1.53 -32.00
N SER A 320 29.58 -1.83 -33.23
CA SER A 320 28.77 -1.72 -34.43
C SER A 320 27.63 -2.74 -34.45
N PHE A 321 26.68 -2.56 -35.36
CA PHE A 321 25.56 -3.49 -35.54
C PHE A 321 26.03 -4.92 -35.87
N GLU A 322 27.03 -5.08 -36.75
CA GLU A 322 27.55 -6.40 -37.09
C GLU A 322 28.29 -7.07 -35.91
N GLU A 323 29.03 -6.31 -35.11
CA GLU A 323 29.64 -6.84 -33.88
C GLU A 323 28.59 -7.26 -32.86
N ALA A 324 27.51 -6.48 -32.70
CA ALA A 324 26.39 -6.81 -31.83
C ALA A 324 25.65 -8.08 -32.29
N LYS A 325 25.45 -8.24 -33.59
CA LYS A 325 24.89 -9.43 -34.22
C LYS A 325 25.77 -10.66 -33.97
N ILE A 326 27.09 -10.55 -34.17
CA ILE A 326 28.04 -11.62 -33.84
C ILE A 326 27.97 -11.95 -32.35
N ARG A 327 27.91 -10.94 -31.48
CA ARG A 327 27.83 -11.10 -30.03
C ARG A 327 26.59 -11.88 -29.60
N CYS A 328 25.45 -11.68 -30.25
CA CYS A 328 24.22 -12.44 -29.98
C CYS A 328 24.13 -13.80 -30.70
N GLY A 329 25.16 -14.21 -31.46
CA GLY A 329 25.12 -15.45 -32.24
C GLY A 329 24.18 -15.38 -33.44
N GLY A 330 23.93 -14.17 -33.95
CA GLY A 330 23.10 -13.90 -35.12
C GLY A 330 21.96 -12.91 -34.85
N GLU A 331 21.43 -12.34 -35.93
CA GLU A 331 20.41 -11.29 -35.89
C GLU A 331 19.06 -11.81 -35.34
N GLN A 332 18.77 -13.10 -35.55
CA GLN A 332 17.58 -13.76 -35.02
C GLN A 332 17.52 -13.76 -33.48
N ASN A 333 18.68 -13.67 -32.83
CA ASN A 333 18.83 -13.61 -31.38
C ASN A 333 18.96 -12.16 -30.86
N MET A 334 18.76 -11.15 -31.69
CA MET A 334 18.64 -9.78 -31.24
C MET A 334 17.15 -9.45 -30.98
N LEU A 335 16.91 -8.57 -30.01
CA LEU A 335 15.56 -8.08 -29.71
C LEU A 335 15.07 -7.16 -30.83
N THR A 336 13.76 -7.19 -31.10
CA THR A 336 13.08 -6.14 -31.86
C THR A 336 12.88 -4.91 -30.98
N ARG A 337 12.70 -3.76 -31.62
CA ARG A 337 12.24 -2.51 -31.03
C ARG A 337 10.98 -2.71 -30.20
N LEU A 338 9.97 -3.41 -30.75
CA LEU A 338 8.70 -3.68 -30.05
C LEU A 338 8.86 -4.54 -28.81
N GLN A 339 9.82 -5.46 -28.80
CA GLN A 339 10.12 -6.26 -27.60
C GLN A 339 10.79 -5.41 -26.51
N MET A 340 11.56 -4.38 -26.87
CA MET A 340 12.24 -3.52 -25.90
C MET A 340 11.34 -2.39 -25.39
N SER A 341 10.60 -1.73 -26.27
CA SER A 341 9.72 -0.60 -25.96
C SER A 341 8.39 -0.67 -26.72
N ASN A 342 7.30 -0.31 -26.03
CA ASN A 342 5.96 -0.17 -26.60
C ASN A 342 5.65 1.28 -27.03
N SER A 343 6.66 2.15 -27.10
CA SER A 343 6.52 3.49 -27.64
C SER A 343 5.89 3.42 -29.04
N PRO A 344 4.83 4.22 -29.30
CA PRO A 344 4.09 4.20 -30.57
C PRO A 344 4.90 4.78 -31.73
N ARG A 345 6.01 5.48 -31.47
CA ARG A 345 6.82 6.11 -32.51
C ARG A 345 7.73 5.09 -33.21
N SER A 346 7.14 4.34 -34.14
CA SER A 346 7.81 3.44 -35.07
C SER A 346 8.03 4.03 -36.46
N GLU A 347 7.43 5.18 -36.74
CA GLU A 347 7.45 5.87 -38.03
C GLU A 347 8.19 7.19 -37.87
N LEU A 348 9.46 7.10 -37.46
CA LEU A 348 10.33 8.28 -37.43
C LEU A 348 10.61 8.63 -38.90
N VAL A 349 10.21 9.82 -39.38
CA VAL A 349 10.42 10.22 -40.77
C VAL A 349 11.65 11.14 -40.84
N GLY A 350 12.61 10.80 -41.69
CA GLY A 350 13.80 11.64 -41.94
C GLY A 350 14.72 11.82 -40.71
N ASN A 351 15.22 13.04 -40.52
CA ASN A 351 16.20 13.40 -39.48
C ASN A 351 15.59 13.58 -38.08
N GLU A 352 14.26 13.55 -37.94
CA GLU A 352 13.51 13.88 -36.71
C GLU A 352 13.81 12.94 -35.51
N ALA A 353 14.52 11.83 -35.73
CA ALA A 353 14.99 10.93 -34.68
C ALA A 353 16.41 10.38 -34.90
N SER A 354 17.19 11.03 -35.75
CA SER A 354 18.60 10.71 -35.92
C SER A 354 19.36 11.26 -34.70
N PHE A 355 20.08 10.41 -33.97
CA PHE A 355 20.90 10.87 -32.85
C PHE A 355 22.03 11.82 -33.30
N GLU A 356 22.40 11.75 -34.59
CA GLU A 356 23.47 12.55 -35.18
C GLU A 356 23.09 14.02 -35.39
N ASN A 357 21.80 14.40 -35.29
CA ASN A 357 21.31 15.78 -35.49
C ASN A 357 20.43 16.30 -34.34
N ALA A 358 20.72 15.93 -33.08
CA ALA A 358 19.95 16.38 -31.92
C ALA A 358 20.11 17.90 -31.66
N GLY A 359 19.40 18.72 -32.43
CA GLY A 359 19.01 20.09 -32.10
C GLY A 359 17.61 20.15 -31.48
N ASP A 360 17.17 21.36 -31.10
CA ASP A 360 15.98 21.64 -30.27
C ASP A 360 14.61 21.23 -30.85
N ASP A 361 14.53 20.72 -32.10
CA ASP A 361 13.28 20.27 -32.76
C ASP A 361 13.04 18.74 -32.66
N PHE A 362 13.63 18.09 -31.67
CA PHE A 362 13.54 16.64 -31.48
C PHE A 362 12.17 16.21 -30.95
N LEU A 363 11.45 15.39 -31.72
CA LEU A 363 10.19 14.82 -31.24
C LEU A 363 10.46 13.57 -30.37
N SER A 364 10.45 13.78 -29.07
CA SER A 364 10.68 12.71 -28.11
C SER A 364 9.56 11.65 -28.07
N ASN A 365 9.87 10.50 -27.47
CA ASN A 365 8.95 9.39 -27.24
C ASN A 365 9.40 8.51 -26.07
N ALA A 366 8.45 7.81 -25.45
CA ALA A 366 8.73 6.96 -24.29
C ALA A 366 7.83 5.72 -24.27
N TYR A 367 8.26 4.68 -23.54
CA TYR A 367 7.36 3.58 -23.23
C TYR A 367 6.16 4.05 -22.41
N THR A 368 5.04 3.34 -22.53
CA THR A 368 3.91 3.44 -21.59
C THR A 368 4.02 2.30 -20.60
N ARG A 369 4.01 2.56 -19.28
CA ARG A 369 4.07 1.49 -18.26
C ARG A 369 2.87 0.56 -18.43
N SER A 370 3.14 -0.70 -18.74
CA SER A 370 2.11 -1.69 -19.05
C SER A 370 2.64 -3.11 -18.91
N ILE A 371 1.73 -4.05 -18.64
CA ILE A 371 2.05 -5.48 -18.56
C ILE A 371 1.91 -6.09 -19.96
N GLY A 372 2.84 -6.96 -20.36
CA GLY A 372 2.72 -7.75 -21.59
C GLY A 372 3.14 -7.07 -22.89
N GLN A 373 3.45 -5.76 -22.88
CA GLN A 373 3.70 -5.04 -24.14
C GLN A 373 5.17 -4.95 -24.54
N SER A 374 6.09 -4.74 -23.58
CA SER A 374 7.53 -4.69 -23.84
C SER A 374 8.33 -4.78 -22.55
N LEU A 375 9.62 -5.05 -22.67
CA LEU A 375 10.55 -5.19 -21.55
C LEU A 375 10.59 -3.93 -20.68
N PHE A 376 10.89 -2.76 -21.25
CA PHE A 376 11.06 -1.55 -20.46
C PHE A 376 9.71 -0.96 -19.99
N ALA A 377 8.61 -1.24 -20.69
CA ALA A 377 7.27 -0.91 -20.20
C ALA A 377 6.93 -1.64 -18.89
N GLU A 378 7.47 -2.84 -18.66
CA GLU A 378 7.29 -3.60 -17.42
C GLU A 378 8.32 -3.19 -16.37
N TRP A 379 9.61 -3.19 -16.70
CA TRP A 379 10.67 -3.01 -15.70
C TRP A 379 11.04 -1.55 -15.42
N GLY A 380 10.84 -0.68 -16.40
CA GLY A 380 11.03 0.77 -16.27
C GLY A 380 12.49 1.14 -16.41
N TRP A 381 12.90 2.17 -15.67
CA TRP A 381 14.28 2.61 -15.67
C TRP A 381 15.25 1.46 -15.36
N SER A 382 16.02 1.01 -16.37
CA SER A 382 16.86 -0.18 -16.28
C SER A 382 18.33 0.16 -16.48
N ASP A 383 19.09 0.13 -15.39
CA ASP A 383 20.53 0.41 -15.35
C ASP A 383 21.22 -0.34 -14.20
N GLN A 384 22.50 -0.06 -13.95
CA GLN A 384 23.29 -0.69 -12.89
C GLN A 384 22.84 -0.31 -11.47
N VAL A 385 22.04 0.75 -11.31
CA VAL A 385 21.52 1.18 -10.01
C VAL A 385 20.20 0.47 -9.69
N THR A 386 19.31 0.40 -10.68
CA THR A 386 17.99 -0.24 -10.54
C THR A 386 18.04 -1.76 -10.68
N TYR A 387 19.01 -2.31 -11.42
CA TYR A 387 19.21 -3.75 -11.58
C TYR A 387 20.71 -4.09 -11.67
N PRO A 388 21.46 -4.03 -10.55
CA PRO A 388 22.92 -4.13 -10.55
C PRO A 388 23.47 -5.43 -11.16
N ASP A 389 22.73 -6.53 -11.05
CA ASP A 389 23.17 -7.86 -11.50
C ASP A 389 22.74 -8.18 -12.95
N SER A 390 22.16 -7.21 -13.67
CA SER A 390 21.55 -7.44 -14.98
C SER A 390 22.44 -7.15 -16.19
N GLY A 391 23.48 -6.34 -16.00
CA GLY A 391 24.30 -5.83 -17.10
C GLY A 391 23.66 -4.70 -17.93
N TRP A 392 22.50 -4.17 -17.53
CA TRP A 392 21.95 -2.93 -18.10
C TRP A 392 22.87 -1.75 -17.76
N LEU A 393 23.07 -0.85 -18.72
CA LEU A 393 23.91 0.34 -18.56
C LEU A 393 23.09 1.63 -18.67
N PHE A 394 23.42 2.61 -17.84
CA PHE A 394 22.87 3.96 -17.95
C PHE A 394 23.47 4.73 -19.14
N GLY A 395 22.65 5.57 -19.79
CA GLY A 395 23.11 6.54 -20.80
C GLY A 395 23.60 5.93 -22.11
N VAL A 396 23.26 4.67 -22.38
CA VAL A 396 23.62 3.99 -23.64
C VAL A 396 22.38 3.59 -24.42
N HIS A 397 22.60 3.37 -25.72
CA HIS A 397 21.61 2.83 -26.62
C HIS A 397 21.79 1.33 -26.80
N TYR A 398 20.70 0.64 -27.07
CA TYR A 398 20.69 -0.78 -27.38
C TYR A 398 20.26 -1.00 -28.83
N TRP A 399 21.09 -1.72 -29.59
CA TRP A 399 20.74 -2.16 -30.93
C TRP A 399 19.50 -3.04 -30.92
N THR A 400 18.64 -2.83 -31.91
CA THR A 400 17.55 -3.73 -32.26
C THR A 400 17.79 -4.30 -33.65
N LYS A 401 17.23 -5.47 -33.96
CA LYS A 401 17.35 -6.03 -35.33
C LYS A 401 16.55 -5.26 -36.38
N ASP A 402 15.62 -4.41 -35.98
CA ASP A 402 14.72 -3.74 -36.92
C ASP A 402 15.50 -2.70 -37.73
N LYS A 403 15.44 -2.82 -39.06
CA LYS A 403 16.01 -1.84 -39.99
C LYS A 403 15.19 -0.56 -39.99
N PHE A 404 15.89 0.56 -40.06
CA PHE A 404 15.28 1.87 -40.26
C PHE A 404 15.33 2.24 -41.74
N ASN A 405 14.16 2.26 -42.39
CA ASN A 405 14.04 2.53 -43.83
C ASN A 405 13.95 4.04 -44.17
N GLY A 406 13.90 4.92 -43.18
CA GLY A 406 13.79 6.38 -43.37
C GLY A 406 15.12 7.12 -43.48
N SER A 407 16.25 6.40 -43.45
CA SER A 407 17.58 6.99 -43.53
C SER A 407 18.05 7.10 -44.99
N PRO A 408 18.89 8.11 -45.33
CA PRO A 408 19.55 8.19 -46.63
C PRO A 408 20.46 7.00 -46.94
N THR A 409 20.81 6.16 -45.95
CA THR A 409 21.51 4.90 -46.14
C THR A 409 20.65 3.70 -45.76
N SER A 410 20.67 2.65 -46.57
CA SER A 410 19.89 1.41 -46.36
C SER A 410 20.40 0.52 -45.21
N SER A 411 21.33 1.01 -44.39
CA SER A 411 22.05 0.25 -43.36
C SER A 411 21.77 0.70 -41.93
N SER A 412 20.83 1.62 -41.74
CA SER A 412 20.47 2.14 -40.41
C SER A 412 19.58 1.17 -39.65
N HIS A 413 19.73 1.13 -38.33
CA HIS A 413 18.95 0.26 -37.44
C HIS A 413 18.32 1.06 -36.31
N TYR A 414 17.18 0.59 -35.82
CA TYR A 414 16.55 1.18 -34.63
C TYR A 414 17.38 0.88 -33.38
N VAL A 415 17.40 1.84 -32.48
CA VAL A 415 17.98 1.73 -31.15
C VAL A 415 16.96 2.11 -30.09
N VAL A 416 17.11 1.54 -28.89
CA VAL A 416 16.22 1.82 -27.74
C VAL A 416 17.03 2.21 -26.51
N HIS A 417 16.54 3.17 -25.75
CA HIS A 417 17.07 3.55 -24.43
C HIS A 417 16.50 2.65 -23.35
N SER A 418 17.35 2.18 -22.42
CA SER A 418 16.91 1.29 -21.33
C SER A 418 16.21 2.01 -20.19
N HIS A 419 16.21 3.34 -20.15
CA HIS A 419 15.69 4.11 -19.02
C HIS A 419 14.26 4.63 -19.24
N ASP A 420 13.96 5.16 -20.42
CA ASP A 420 12.66 5.73 -20.81
C ASP A 420 12.00 4.99 -21.99
N GLY A 421 12.70 4.01 -22.59
CA GLY A 421 12.21 3.29 -23.75
C GLY A 421 12.15 4.14 -25.01
N TRP A 422 12.87 5.26 -25.05
CA TRP A 422 12.95 6.10 -26.23
C TRP A 422 13.46 5.30 -27.42
N ILE A 423 12.82 5.50 -28.56
CA ILE A 423 13.12 4.85 -29.83
C ILE A 423 13.75 5.89 -30.76
N GLY A 424 14.90 5.52 -31.32
CA GLY A 424 15.55 6.26 -32.39
C GLY A 424 16.21 5.34 -33.39
N TRP A 425 17.08 5.90 -34.22
CA TRP A 425 17.89 5.13 -35.16
C TRP A 425 19.33 5.61 -35.18
N ARG A 426 20.23 4.72 -35.61
CA ARG A 426 21.64 5.04 -35.84
C ARG A 426 22.19 4.37 -37.10
N LEU A 427 23.17 5.03 -37.72
CA LEU A 427 24.06 4.40 -38.69
C LEU A 427 24.85 3.27 -37.99
N PRO A 428 25.32 2.25 -38.73
CA PRO A 428 26.03 1.08 -38.17
C PRO A 428 27.47 1.45 -37.75
N ALA A 429 27.58 2.40 -36.82
CA ALA A 429 28.80 2.88 -36.19
C ALA A 429 28.99 2.22 -34.81
N GLY A 430 30.19 2.33 -34.25
CA GLY A 430 30.52 1.77 -32.94
C GLY A 430 29.84 2.46 -31.75
N GLY A 431 30.05 1.92 -30.55
CA GLY A 431 29.66 2.58 -29.28
C GLY A 431 28.19 2.40 -28.87
N VAL A 432 27.49 1.43 -29.44
CA VAL A 432 26.11 1.08 -29.06
C VAL A 432 26.10 -0.33 -28.47
N SER A 433 25.33 -0.53 -27.39
CA SER A 433 25.26 -1.80 -26.67
C SER A 433 24.24 -2.75 -27.31
N VAL A 434 24.11 -3.96 -26.77
CA VAL A 434 23.13 -4.95 -27.22
C VAL A 434 22.63 -5.80 -26.06
N ALA A 435 21.37 -6.21 -26.14
CA ALA A 435 20.80 -7.25 -25.31
C ALA A 435 20.33 -8.39 -26.21
N CYS A 436 20.79 -9.60 -25.92
CA CYS A 436 20.47 -10.78 -26.71
C CYS A 436 19.20 -11.45 -26.19
N LYS A 437 18.48 -12.13 -27.07
CA LYS A 437 17.27 -12.89 -26.77
C LYS A 437 17.63 -14.35 -26.49
N GLU A 438 17.07 -14.89 -25.42
CA GLU A 438 17.06 -16.33 -25.12
C GLU A 438 15.68 -16.93 -25.36
#